data_AF-X1HNV2-F1
#
_entry.id   AF-X1HNV2-F1
#
_cell.length_a   1.000
_cell.length_b   1.000
_cell.length_c   1.000
_cell.angle_alpha   90.00
_cell.angle_beta   90.00
_cell.angle_gamma   90.00
#
_symmetry.space_group_name_H-M   'P 1'
#
loop_
_entity.id
_entity.type
_entity.pdbx_description
1 polymer ?
#
loop_
_entity_poly.entity_id
_entity_poly.type
_entity_poly.pdbx_seq_one_letter_code
_entity_poly.pdbx_strand_id
1 'polypeptide(L)'
;MIILLLLFDISVHLFWQAHLSSYKFYADSRNPYVYAHPTTEVFEIVKRVEQYAEVHEDGHNMPIQVICPGDDYWPLPWYFRSFTNVGWWNKVDNEAPLAPVIIASPAVEADLARKLWELTPVEERQMYFPFFDDPYYVWLRPEVELLGFVRKDLWEACQRKSVPDPNELIRKASEK
;
A
#
# COMPACT_ATOMS: atom_id res chain seq x y z
N MET A 1 -8.98 -40.55 35.89
CA MET A 1 -9.00 -40.74 34.42
C MET A 1 -9.77 -39.63 33.72
N ILE A 2 -11.04 -39.38 34.05
CA ILE A 2 -11.86 -38.30 33.43
C ILE A 2 -11.21 -36.92 33.51
N ILE A 3 -10.68 -36.53 34.68
CA ILE A 3 -10.01 -35.23 34.86
C ILE A 3 -8.80 -35.07 33.91
N LEU A 4 -8.02 -36.13 33.72
CA LEU A 4 -6.83 -36.08 32.84
C LEU A 4 -7.23 -35.92 31.37
N LEU A 5 -8.33 -36.56 30.94
CA LEU A 5 -8.86 -36.38 29.59
C LEU A 5 -9.36 -34.95 29.37
N LEU A 6 -10.09 -34.38 30.34
CA LEU A 6 -10.55 -32.99 30.27
C LEU A 6 -9.38 -32.00 30.22
N LEU A 7 -8.35 -32.21 31.04
CA LEU A 7 -7.15 -31.36 31.02
C LEU A 7 -6.41 -31.48 29.67
N PHE A 8 -6.33 -32.67 29.10
CA PHE A 8 -5.72 -32.89 27.79
C PHE A 8 -6.51 -32.15 26.70
N ASP A 9 -7.84 -32.33 26.66
CA ASP A 9 -8.71 -31.67 25.66
C ASP A 9 -8.61 -30.15 25.76
N ILE A 10 -8.63 -29.60 26.97
CA ILE A 10 -8.46 -28.16 27.21
C ILE A 10 -7.07 -27.71 26.74
N SER A 11 -6.01 -28.47 27.03
CA SER A 11 -4.65 -28.12 26.62
C SER A 11 -4.50 -28.11 25.11
N VAL A 12 -5.07 -29.10 24.41
CA VAL A 12 -5.07 -29.16 22.94
C VAL A 12 -5.87 -28.00 22.36
N HIS A 13 -7.04 -27.70 22.93
CA HIS A 13 -7.86 -26.58 22.48
C HIS A 13 -7.14 -25.24 22.66
N LEU A 14 -6.53 -24.99 23.82
CA LEU A 14 -5.77 -23.77 24.09
C LEU A 14 -4.53 -23.66 23.19
N PHE A 15 -3.82 -24.77 22.95
CA PHE A 15 -2.70 -24.80 22.02
C PHE A 15 -3.14 -24.43 20.60
N TRP A 16 -4.26 -24.97 20.14
CA TRP A 16 -4.82 -24.65 18.82
C TRP A 16 -5.20 -23.17 18.71
N GLN A 17 -5.89 -22.61 19.72
CA GLN A 17 -6.22 -21.19 19.75
C GLN A 17 -4.96 -20.31 19.74
N ALA A 18 -3.96 -20.64 20.57
CA ALA A 18 -2.70 -19.93 20.61
C ALA A 18 -1.98 -19.98 19.26
N HIS A 19 -1.98 -21.13 18.58
CA HIS A 19 -1.40 -21.27 17.25
C HIS A 19 -2.13 -20.40 16.21
N LEU A 20 -3.47 -20.44 16.20
CA LEU A 20 -4.27 -19.61 15.30
C LEU A 20 -4.01 -18.11 15.51
N SER A 21 -4.05 -17.64 16.75
CA SER A 21 -3.82 -16.22 17.08
C SER A 21 -2.39 -15.75 16.80
N SER A 22 -1.39 -16.63 16.96
CA SER A 22 0.02 -16.24 16.84
C SER A 22 0.56 -16.35 15.41
N TYR A 23 0.03 -17.27 14.60
CA TYR A 23 0.63 -17.58 13.29
C TYR A 23 -0.32 -17.37 12.11
N LYS A 24 -1.60 -17.66 12.26
CA LYS A 24 -2.56 -17.56 11.14
C LYS A 24 -3.25 -16.20 11.09
N PHE A 25 -3.70 -15.71 12.23
CA PHE A 25 -4.48 -14.48 12.38
C PHE A 25 -3.72 -13.41 13.16
N TYR A 26 -2.39 -13.40 13.02
CA TYR A 26 -1.50 -12.53 13.81
C TYR A 26 -1.70 -11.03 13.52
N ALA A 27 -2.23 -10.67 12.33
CA ALA A 27 -2.54 -9.31 11.93
C ALA A 27 -4.05 -9.08 11.70
N ASP A 28 -4.91 -10.02 12.11
CA ASP A 28 -6.36 -9.88 11.98
C ASP A 28 -6.88 -8.91 13.04
N SER A 29 -7.73 -7.96 12.63
CA SER A 29 -8.29 -6.93 13.50
C SER A 29 -9.14 -7.48 14.64
N ARG A 30 -9.66 -8.71 14.50
CA ARG A 30 -10.48 -9.39 15.51
C ARG A 30 -9.64 -10.12 16.55
N ASN A 31 -8.31 -10.14 16.42
CA ASN A 31 -7.43 -10.81 17.35
C ASN A 31 -7.31 -9.99 18.66
N PRO A 32 -7.85 -10.45 19.80
CA PRO A 32 -7.93 -9.66 21.03
C PRO A 32 -6.57 -9.46 21.71
N TYR A 33 -5.55 -10.21 21.28
CA TYR A 33 -4.23 -10.19 21.92
C TYR A 33 -3.25 -9.22 21.25
N VAL A 34 -3.63 -8.61 20.13
CA VAL A 34 -2.74 -7.82 19.28
C VAL A 34 -3.10 -6.34 19.40
N TYR A 35 -2.17 -5.55 19.94
CA TYR A 35 -2.36 -4.10 20.10
C TYR A 35 -2.16 -3.39 18.76
N ALA A 36 -3.26 -2.99 18.11
CA ALA A 36 -3.33 -2.09 16.96
C ALA A 36 -2.15 -2.18 15.96
N HIS A 37 -1.92 -3.36 15.39
CA HIS A 37 -0.87 -3.54 14.38
C HIS A 37 -1.35 -3.14 12.97
N PRO A 38 -0.41 -2.70 12.11
CA PRO A 38 -0.67 -2.57 10.68
C PRO A 38 -1.13 -3.92 10.11
N THR A 39 -2.05 -3.91 9.15
CA THR A 39 -2.42 -5.13 8.44
C THR A 39 -1.26 -5.58 7.52
N THR A 40 -1.38 -6.78 6.96
CA THR A 40 -0.42 -7.25 5.94
C THR A 40 -0.50 -6.45 4.63
N GLU A 41 -1.54 -5.66 4.41
CA GLU A 41 -1.72 -4.87 3.19
C GLU A 41 -0.71 -3.71 3.09
N VAL A 42 -0.06 -3.32 4.20
CA VAL A 42 1.07 -2.38 4.15
C VAL A 42 2.18 -2.83 3.20
N PHE A 43 2.39 -4.15 3.06
CA PHE A 43 3.38 -4.69 2.14
C PHE A 43 2.98 -4.52 0.68
N GLU A 44 1.69 -4.46 0.36
CA GLU A 44 1.22 -4.15 -1.00
C GLU A 44 1.53 -2.69 -1.35
N ILE A 45 1.37 -1.76 -0.40
CA ILE A 45 1.79 -0.36 -0.58
C ILE A 45 3.28 -0.30 -0.93
N VAL A 46 4.13 -0.93 -0.11
CA VAL A 46 5.58 -0.94 -0.29
C VAL A 46 5.96 -1.55 -1.63
N LYS A 47 5.40 -2.70 -1.97
CA LYS A 47 5.64 -3.38 -3.24
C LYS A 47 5.26 -2.52 -4.45
N ARG A 48 4.08 -1.87 -4.43
CA ARG A 48 3.63 -1.02 -5.53
C ARG A 48 4.53 0.21 -5.71
N VAL A 49 4.93 0.86 -4.61
CA VAL A 49 5.84 2.02 -4.65
C VAL A 49 7.22 1.61 -5.17
N GLU A 50 7.75 0.46 -4.76
CA GLU A 50 9.00 -0.10 -5.29
C GLU A 50 8.91 -0.38 -6.80
N GLN A 51 7.81 -0.99 -7.27
CA GLN A 51 7.60 -1.23 -8.70
C GLN A 51 7.62 0.07 -9.54
N TYR A 52 7.07 1.15 -8.99
CA TYR A 52 7.12 2.47 -9.63
C TYR A 52 8.52 3.09 -9.58
N ALA A 53 9.23 2.93 -8.46
CA ALA A 53 10.61 3.38 -8.34
C ALA A 53 11.53 2.70 -9.37
N GLU A 54 11.33 1.40 -9.62
CA GLU A 54 12.11 0.65 -10.61
C GLU A 54 11.97 1.14 -12.06
N VAL A 55 10.90 1.87 -12.39
CA VAL A 55 10.66 2.44 -13.73
C VAL A 55 10.80 3.96 -13.77
N HIS A 56 11.00 4.61 -12.62
CA HIS A 56 11.25 6.03 -12.52
C HIS A 56 12.75 6.33 -12.72
N GLU A 57 13.08 7.42 -13.41
CA GLU A 57 14.46 7.80 -13.71
C GLU A 57 15.33 7.99 -12.45
N ASP A 58 14.73 8.55 -11.39
CA ASP A 58 15.39 8.80 -10.10
C ASP A 58 15.41 7.59 -9.14
N GLY A 59 14.83 6.43 -9.50
CA GLY A 59 14.79 5.26 -8.62
C GLY A 59 14.18 5.55 -7.25
N HIS A 60 14.88 5.19 -6.16
CA HIS A 60 14.47 5.49 -4.78
C HIS A 60 14.48 6.98 -4.41
N ASN A 61 14.98 7.87 -5.27
CA ASN A 61 14.85 9.31 -5.11
C ASN A 61 13.59 9.89 -5.80
N MET A 62 12.75 9.03 -6.39
CA MET A 62 11.43 9.41 -6.90
C MET A 62 10.61 10.15 -5.81
N PRO A 63 10.04 11.32 -6.12
CA PRO A 63 9.20 12.03 -5.16
C PRO A 63 7.94 11.22 -4.81
N ILE A 64 7.66 11.09 -3.52
CA ILE A 64 6.45 10.43 -2.99
C ILE A 64 5.76 11.39 -2.04
N GLN A 65 4.45 11.54 -2.16
CA GLN A 65 3.65 12.35 -1.25
C GLN A 65 2.73 11.47 -0.41
N VAL A 66 2.85 11.53 0.91
CA VAL A 66 1.95 10.86 1.86
C VAL A 66 1.11 11.91 2.58
N ILE A 67 -0.21 11.86 2.44
CA ILE A 67 -1.14 12.87 2.95
C ILE A 67 -2.17 12.21 3.87
N CYS A 68 -1.91 12.23 5.18
CA CYS A 68 -2.80 11.65 6.19
C CYS A 68 -3.03 12.64 7.34
N PRO A 69 -4.27 13.10 7.58
CA PRO A 69 -4.60 13.92 8.74
C PRO A 69 -4.15 13.28 10.05
N GLY A 70 -3.71 14.10 11.01
CA GLY A 70 -3.25 13.62 12.31
C GLY A 70 -1.94 12.81 12.27
N ASP A 71 -1.17 12.91 11.18
CA ASP A 71 0.07 12.16 10.94
C ASP A 71 -0.15 10.64 10.94
N ASP A 72 -1.33 10.22 10.47
CA ASP A 72 -1.79 8.84 10.61
C ASP A 72 -1.28 7.86 9.54
N TYR A 73 0.03 7.90 9.29
CA TYR A 73 0.70 7.12 8.23
C TYR A 73 1.73 6.11 8.76
N TRP A 74 1.92 5.99 10.08
CA TRP A 74 2.79 4.95 10.62
C TRP A 74 2.20 3.56 10.29
N PRO A 75 2.97 2.60 9.73
CA PRO A 75 4.43 2.45 9.79
C PRO A 75 5.18 2.81 8.49
N LEU A 76 4.56 3.53 7.55
CA LEU A 76 5.18 3.84 6.25
C LEU A 76 6.58 4.45 6.36
N PRO A 77 6.88 5.37 7.31
CA PRO A 77 8.24 5.91 7.44
C PRO A 77 9.33 4.85 7.64
N TRP A 78 9.02 3.74 8.33
CA TRP A 78 9.97 2.64 8.52
C TRP A 78 10.24 1.87 7.23
N TYR A 79 9.18 1.62 6.45
CA TYR A 79 9.27 0.88 5.20
C TYR A 79 9.84 1.73 4.05
N PHE A 80 9.58 3.03 4.06
CA PHE A 80 10.08 3.96 3.05
C PHE A 80 11.45 4.55 3.38
N ARG A 81 12.17 4.01 4.38
CA ARG A 81 13.51 4.51 4.76
C ARG A 81 14.57 4.44 3.66
N SER A 82 14.37 3.60 2.64
CA SER A 82 15.22 3.53 1.45
C SER A 82 14.94 4.68 0.48
N PHE A 83 13.75 5.29 0.54
CA PHE A 83 13.35 6.40 -0.32
C PHE A 83 13.82 7.72 0.27
N THR A 84 14.54 8.51 -0.53
CA THR A 84 15.18 9.74 -0.06
C THR A 84 14.30 10.98 -0.23
N ASN A 85 13.19 10.87 -0.95
CA ASN A 85 12.32 12.00 -1.30
C ASN A 85 10.84 11.73 -0.98
N VAL A 86 10.53 11.58 0.32
CA VAL A 86 9.17 11.35 0.80
C VAL A 86 8.69 12.57 1.58
N GLY A 87 7.61 13.18 1.12
CA GLY A 87 6.90 14.25 1.82
C GLY A 87 5.79 13.69 2.70
N TRP A 88 5.77 14.08 3.98
CA TRP A 88 4.76 13.68 4.96
C TRP A 88 3.87 14.89 5.29
N TRP A 89 2.58 14.78 4.99
CA TRP A 89 1.65 15.91 5.03
C TRP A 89 0.40 15.54 5.85
N ASN A 90 -0.08 16.51 6.62
CA ASN A 90 -1.34 16.39 7.37
C ASN A 90 -2.57 16.87 6.58
N LYS A 91 -2.36 17.57 5.46
CA LYS A 91 -3.39 18.11 4.57
C LYS A 91 -2.81 18.29 3.16
N VAL A 92 -3.69 18.49 2.19
CA VAL A 92 -3.28 18.87 0.84
C VAL A 92 -2.73 20.30 0.88
N ASP A 93 -1.45 20.45 0.54
CA ASP A 93 -0.83 21.75 0.29
C ASP A 93 -0.98 22.12 -1.19
N ASN A 94 -1.63 23.24 -1.47
CA ASN A 94 -1.91 23.71 -2.82
C ASN A 94 -0.65 24.27 -3.51
N GLU A 95 0.33 24.76 -2.75
CA GLU A 95 1.54 25.39 -3.29
C GLU A 95 2.64 24.36 -3.56
N ALA A 96 2.58 23.21 -2.88
CA ALA A 96 3.54 22.13 -3.08
C ALA A 96 3.37 21.46 -4.45
N PRO A 97 4.44 21.10 -5.17
CA PRO A 97 4.33 20.33 -6.41
C PRO A 97 3.72 18.94 -6.14
N LEU A 98 2.99 18.42 -7.11
CA LEU A 98 2.43 17.06 -7.04
C LEU A 98 3.52 16.03 -7.31
N ALA A 99 3.62 15.02 -6.44
CA ALA A 99 4.52 13.90 -6.62
C ALA A 99 3.94 12.89 -7.62
N PRO A 100 4.77 12.16 -8.40
CA PRO A 100 4.30 11.12 -9.30
C PRO A 100 3.61 9.95 -8.58
N VAL A 101 3.88 9.76 -7.29
CA VAL A 101 3.18 8.79 -6.42
C VAL A 101 2.61 9.53 -5.21
N ILE A 102 1.31 9.35 -4.97
CA ILE A 102 0.58 9.96 -3.86
C ILE A 102 -0.14 8.86 -3.07
N ILE A 103 0.07 8.80 -1.77
CA ILE A 103 -0.67 7.97 -0.82
C ILE A 103 -1.49 8.91 0.05
N ALA A 104 -2.80 8.71 0.12
CA ALA A 104 -3.68 9.66 0.78
C ALA A 104 -4.74 8.96 1.62
N SER A 105 -5.12 9.59 2.74
CA SER A 105 -6.34 9.21 3.46
C SER A 105 -7.58 9.59 2.63
N PRO A 106 -8.66 8.79 2.63
CA PRO A 106 -9.93 9.18 2.00
C PRO A 106 -10.46 10.53 2.47
N ALA A 107 -10.14 10.94 3.71
CA ALA A 107 -10.57 12.22 4.28
C ALA A 107 -10.06 13.45 3.50
N VAL A 108 -8.99 13.32 2.72
CA VAL A 108 -8.40 14.42 1.93
C VAL A 108 -8.60 14.26 0.43
N GLU A 109 -9.32 13.23 -0.02
CA GLU A 109 -9.50 12.92 -1.45
C GLU A 109 -10.16 14.08 -2.20
N ALA A 110 -11.19 14.69 -1.63
CA ALA A 110 -11.89 15.83 -2.24
C ALA A 110 -10.98 17.06 -2.42
N ASP A 111 -10.15 17.36 -1.43
CA ASP A 111 -9.18 18.46 -1.52
C ASP A 111 -8.07 18.15 -2.54
N LEU A 112 -7.65 16.89 -2.63
CA LEU A 112 -6.67 16.44 -3.62
C LEU A 112 -7.24 16.54 -5.04
N ALA A 113 -8.49 16.10 -5.23
CA ALA A 113 -9.20 16.23 -6.51
C ALA A 113 -9.35 17.70 -6.93
N ARG A 114 -9.70 18.59 -6.00
CA ARG A 114 -9.75 20.04 -6.26
C ARG A 114 -8.39 20.58 -6.71
N LYS A 115 -7.31 20.18 -6.05
CA LYS A 115 -5.95 20.58 -6.45
C LYS A 115 -5.63 20.10 -7.87
N LEU A 116 -5.90 18.83 -8.17
CA LEU A 116 -5.60 18.21 -9.46
C LEU A 116 -6.39 18.84 -10.63
N TRP A 117 -7.67 19.16 -10.44
CA TRP A 117 -8.56 19.53 -11.53
C TRP A 117 -8.91 21.02 -11.60
N GLU A 118 -8.98 21.70 -10.46
CA GLU A 118 -9.41 23.11 -10.40
C GLU A 118 -8.23 24.07 -10.30
N LEU A 119 -7.27 23.78 -9.41
CA LEU A 119 -6.16 24.69 -9.12
C LEU A 119 -4.99 24.54 -10.08
N THR A 120 -4.75 23.34 -10.59
CA THR A 120 -3.65 23.10 -11.53
C THR A 120 -3.99 23.66 -12.93
N PRO A 121 -3.14 24.53 -13.53
CA PRO A 121 -3.31 25.01 -14.90
C PRO A 121 -3.41 23.86 -15.90
N VAL A 122 -4.19 24.02 -16.97
CA VAL A 122 -4.50 22.94 -17.92
C VAL A 122 -3.24 22.34 -18.54
N GLU A 123 -2.24 23.17 -18.80
CA GLU A 123 -0.96 22.82 -19.40
C GLU A 123 -0.10 21.94 -18.48
N GLU A 124 -0.30 22.04 -17.18
CA GLU A 124 0.44 21.31 -16.14
C GLU A 124 -0.36 20.13 -15.58
N ARG A 125 -1.63 19.95 -15.98
CA ARG A 125 -2.48 18.88 -15.47
C ARG A 125 -1.93 17.52 -15.86
N GLN A 126 -1.73 16.70 -14.83
CA GLN A 126 -1.33 15.31 -14.97
C GLN A 126 -2.49 14.41 -14.57
N MET A 127 -2.65 13.31 -15.29
CA MET A 127 -3.66 12.31 -14.97
C MET A 127 -3.09 11.32 -13.95
N TYR A 128 -3.87 11.01 -12.93
CA TYR A 128 -3.53 10.04 -11.91
C TYR A 128 -4.48 8.85 -11.98
N PHE A 129 -3.95 7.66 -11.71
CA PHE A 129 -4.68 6.40 -11.67
C PHE A 129 -4.53 5.79 -10.28
N PRO A 130 -5.57 5.08 -9.78
CA PRO A 130 -5.40 4.29 -8.58
C PRO A 130 -4.35 3.21 -8.84
N PHE A 131 -3.42 3.00 -7.90
CA PHE A 131 -2.44 1.92 -8.00
C PHE A 131 -2.84 0.67 -7.22
N PHE A 132 -3.93 0.68 -6.46
CA PHE A 132 -4.51 -0.55 -5.93
C PHE A 132 -5.59 -1.07 -6.87
N ASP A 133 -5.74 -2.39 -6.94
CA ASP A 133 -6.85 -3.01 -7.66
C ASP A 133 -8.13 -2.90 -6.81
N ASP A 134 -9.30 -3.21 -7.40
CA ASP A 134 -10.60 -3.20 -6.70
C ASP A 134 -10.47 -3.86 -5.31
N PRO A 135 -10.79 -3.14 -4.21
CA PRO A 135 -11.66 -1.96 -4.13
C PRO A 135 -10.95 -0.57 -4.21
N TYR A 136 -9.72 -0.49 -4.72
CA TYR A 136 -8.91 0.73 -4.93
C TYR A 136 -8.35 1.39 -3.66
N TYR A 137 -8.41 0.69 -2.53
CA TYR A 137 -7.82 1.11 -1.27
C TYR A 137 -7.22 -0.09 -0.53
N VAL A 138 -6.41 0.20 0.47
CA VAL A 138 -5.90 -0.80 1.42
C VAL A 138 -6.14 -0.36 2.85
N TRP A 139 -6.26 -1.33 3.75
CA TRP A 139 -6.31 -1.10 5.19
C TRP A 139 -4.90 -1.00 5.74
N LEU A 140 -4.44 0.19 6.10
CA LEU A 140 -3.17 0.32 6.83
C LEU A 140 -3.29 -0.38 8.18
N ARG A 141 -4.41 -0.16 8.87
CA ARG A 141 -4.84 -0.82 10.11
C ARG A 141 -6.37 -0.71 10.21
N PRO A 142 -7.01 -1.30 11.24
CA PRO A 142 -8.46 -1.14 11.42
C PRO A 142 -8.86 0.33 11.41
N GLU A 143 -9.88 0.68 10.62
CA GLU A 143 -10.43 2.04 10.49
C GLU A 143 -9.51 3.07 9.81
N VAL A 144 -8.33 2.66 9.33
CA VAL A 144 -7.40 3.53 8.59
C VAL A 144 -7.19 2.99 7.19
N GLU A 145 -7.96 3.55 6.26
CA GLU A 145 -7.85 3.30 4.83
C GLU A 145 -6.80 4.22 4.21
N LEU A 146 -6.08 3.69 3.22
CA LEU A 146 -5.20 4.46 2.36
C LEU A 146 -5.55 4.24 0.90
N LEU A 147 -5.67 5.36 0.20
CA LEU A 147 -5.76 5.45 -1.25
C LEU A 147 -4.35 5.59 -1.83
N GLY A 148 -4.15 5.04 -3.01
CA GLY A 148 -2.89 5.09 -3.71
C GLY A 148 -3.10 5.60 -5.12
N PHE A 149 -2.44 6.70 -5.47
CA PHE A 149 -2.52 7.31 -6.80
C PHE A 149 -1.13 7.39 -7.43
N VAL A 150 -1.06 7.11 -8.72
CA VAL A 150 0.18 7.20 -9.50
C VAL A 150 -0.07 7.98 -10.78
N ARG A 151 0.91 8.75 -11.21
CA ARG A 151 0.87 9.47 -12.47
C ARG A 151 0.80 8.51 -13.66
N LYS A 152 0.02 8.88 -14.67
CA LYS A 152 -0.28 8.05 -15.84
C LYS A 152 0.95 7.50 -16.56
N ASP A 153 1.96 8.34 -16.80
CA ASP A 153 3.20 7.94 -17.48
C ASP A 153 3.92 6.80 -16.75
N LEU A 154 3.95 6.87 -15.42
CA LEU A 154 4.59 5.88 -14.56
C LEU A 154 3.75 4.60 -14.46
N TRP A 155 2.43 4.75 -14.39
CA TRP A 155 1.50 3.63 -14.48
C TRP A 155 1.68 2.84 -15.79
N GLU A 156 1.75 3.54 -16.93
CA GLU A 156 1.97 2.92 -18.24
C GLU A 156 3.36 2.27 -18.35
N ALA A 157 4.40 2.90 -17.80
CA ALA A 157 5.75 2.35 -17.79
C ALA A 157 5.81 1.02 -17.00
N CYS A 158 5.16 0.98 -15.83
CA CYS A 158 5.07 -0.23 -15.02
C CYS A 158 4.30 -1.34 -15.75
N GLN A 159 3.18 -1.01 -16.39
CA GLN A 159 2.39 -1.96 -17.17
C GLN A 159 3.21 -2.57 -18.33
N ARG A 160 3.97 -1.76 -19.07
CA ARG A 160 4.86 -2.23 -20.14
C ARG A 160 5.92 -3.22 -19.64
N LYS A 161 6.44 -3.02 -18.43
CA LYS A 161 7.42 -3.93 -17.80
C LYS A 161 6.78 -5.26 -17.37
N SER A 162 5.52 -5.25 -16.97
CA SER A 162 4.81 -6.46 -16.53
C SER A 162 4.30 -7.36 -17.68
N VAL A 163 4.18 -6.84 -18.90
CA VAL A 163 3.79 -7.64 -20.07
C VAL A 163 5.01 -8.44 -20.53
N PRO A 164 4.95 -9.79 -20.57
CA PRO A 164 6.06 -10.62 -21.06
C PRO A 164 6.38 -10.27 -22.52
N ASP A 165 7.66 -10.23 -22.89
CA ASP A 165 8.08 -10.01 -24.27
C ASP A 165 7.39 -11.04 -25.18
N PRO A 166 6.65 -10.61 -26.22
CA PRO A 166 6.02 -11.51 -27.19
C PRO A 166 6.99 -12.55 -27.76
N ASN A 167 8.28 -12.20 -27.93
CA ASN A 167 9.29 -13.13 -28.41
C ASN A 167 9.65 -14.21 -27.37
N GLU A 168 9.59 -13.88 -26.07
CA GLU A 168 9.81 -14.85 -25.00
C GLU A 168 8.63 -15.82 -24.88
N LEU A 169 7.40 -15.35 -25.11
CA LEU A 169 6.21 -16.19 -25.18
C LEU A 169 6.26 -17.15 -26.38
N ILE A 170 6.67 -16.66 -27.55
CA ILE A 170 6.87 -17.47 -28.76
C ILE A 170 7.96 -18.53 -28.52
N ARG A 171 9.09 -18.15 -27.89
CA ARG A 171 10.17 -19.08 -27.55
C ARG A 171 9.70 -20.18 -26.61
N LYS A 172 9.01 -19.85 -25.52
CA LYS A 172 8.44 -20.82 -24.58
C LYS A 172 7.38 -21.72 -25.22
N ALA A 173 6.64 -21.22 -26.21
CA ALA A 173 5.68 -22.02 -26.98
C ALA A 173 6.36 -22.96 -27.99
N SER A 174 7.56 -22.61 -28.49
CA SER A 174 8.36 -23.45 -29.39
C SER A 174 9.20 -24.52 -28.68
N GLU A 175 9.40 -24.39 -27.37
CA GLU A 175 10.13 -25.34 -26.52
C GLU A 175 9.21 -26.43 -25.90
N LYS A 176 7.90 -26.42 -26.22
CA LYS A 176 6.90 -27.44 -25.85
C LYS A 176 6.47 -28.26 -27.06
#